data_AF-E2A582-F1
#
_entry.id   AF-E2A582-F1
#
_cell.length_a   1.000
_cell.length_b   1.000
_cell.length_c   1.000
_cell.angle_alpha   90.00
_cell.angle_beta   90.00
_cell.angle_gamma   90.00
#
_symmetry.space_group_name_H-M   'P 1'
#
loop_
_entity.id
_entity.type
_entity.pdbx_description
1 polymer ?
#
loop_
_entity_poly.entity_id
_entity_poly.type
_entity_poly.pdbx_seq_one_letter_code
_entity_poly.pdbx_strand_id
1 'polypeptide(L)' 'FSETYFAYNESVNTIHGKLVVAMTTTHEMAHQWLSNVVTPLWWSQTWLSEGFATFFQMYILNQV' A
#
# COMPACT_ATOMS: atom_id res chain seq x y z
N PHE A 1 -0.76 0.55 12.49
CA PHE A 1 -1.49 1.50 11.64
C PHE A 1 -2.73 2.04 12.35
N SER A 2 -3.19 3.24 12.01
CA SER A 2 -4.51 3.76 12.43
C SER A 2 -5.63 3.01 11.69
N GLU A 3 -6.78 2.83 12.34
CA GLU A 3 -7.97 2.19 11.76
C GLU A 3 -8.42 2.85 10.45
N THR A 4 -8.25 4.18 10.36
CA THR A 4 -8.59 4.99 9.18
C THR A 4 -7.89 4.59 7.88
N TYR A 5 -6.80 3.80 7.97
CA TYR A 5 -6.07 3.31 6.80
C TYR A 5 -6.54 1.94 6.31
N PHE A 6 -7.39 1.24 7.05
CA PHE A 6 -7.83 -0.13 6.74
C PHE A 6 -9.35 -0.31 6.78
N ALA A 7 -10.08 0.50 7.54
CA ALA A 7 -11.53 0.43 7.64
C ALA A 7 -12.20 1.54 6.80
N TYR A 8 -13.24 1.16 6.05
CA TYR A 8 -14.09 2.08 5.29
C TYR A 8 -15.56 1.84 5.61
N ASN A 9 -16.28 2.92 5.91
CA ASN A 9 -17.72 2.95 6.09
C ASN A 9 -18.35 3.97 5.13
N GLU A 10 -19.18 3.50 4.21
CA GLU A 10 -19.82 4.32 3.17
C GLU A 10 -20.73 5.44 3.73
N SER A 11 -21.32 5.24 4.90
CA SER A 11 -22.20 6.24 5.54
C SER A 11 -21.45 7.37 6.26
N VAL A 12 -20.15 7.19 6.54
CA VAL A 12 -19.35 8.11 7.37
C VAL A 12 -18.14 8.66 6.62
N ASN A 13 -17.52 7.86 5.74
CA ASN A 13 -16.25 8.18 5.13
C ASN A 13 -16.40 8.72 3.70
N THR A 14 -15.50 9.63 3.35
CA THR A 14 -15.47 10.26 2.03
C THR A 14 -14.90 9.33 0.97
N ILE A 15 -15.10 9.70 -0.31
CA ILE A 15 -14.46 9.04 -1.45
C ILE A 15 -12.94 9.06 -1.31
N HIS A 16 -12.37 10.16 -0.78
CA HIS A 16 -10.94 10.24 -0.50
C HIS A 16 -10.52 9.20 0.56
N GLY A 17 -11.31 9.00 1.62
CA GLY A 17 -11.06 7.94 2.60
C GLY A 17 -11.06 6.54 1.98
N LYS A 18 -12.00 6.27 1.06
CA LYS A 18 -12.03 5.00 0.30
C LYS A 18 -10.75 4.79 -0.50
N LEU A 19 -10.27 5.85 -1.16
CA LEU A 19 -9.03 5.81 -1.94
C LEU A 19 -7.81 5.58 -1.03
N VAL A 20 -7.73 6.26 0.11
CA VAL A 20 -6.63 6.07 1.08
C VAL A 20 -6.60 4.62 1.59
N VAL A 21 -7.74 4.05 1.96
CA VAL A 21 -7.81 2.65 2.40
C VAL A 21 -7.32 1.70 1.30
N ALA A 22 -7.78 1.90 0.06
CA ALA A 22 -7.36 1.06 -1.07
C ALA A 22 -5.85 1.23 -1.39
N MET A 23 -5.35 2.46 -1.32
CA MET A 23 -3.93 2.80 -1.48
C MET A 23 -3.05 2.12 -0.43
N THR A 24 -3.38 2.26 0.85
CA THR A 24 -2.59 1.63 1.92
C THR A 24 -2.69 0.11 1.86
N THR A 25 -3.89 -0.43 1.63
CA THR A 25 -4.07 -1.89 1.53
C THR A 25 -3.20 -2.49 0.43
N THR A 26 -3.23 -1.91 -0.78
CA THR A 26 -2.44 -2.41 -1.92
C THR A 26 -0.93 -2.25 -1.71
N HIS A 27 -0.49 -1.15 -1.08
CA HIS A 27 0.90 -0.93 -0.72
C HIS A 27 1.43 -2.00 0.25
N GLU A 28 0.71 -2.24 1.35
CA GLU A 28 1.11 -3.24 2.35
C GLU A 28 0.98 -4.68 1.85
N MET A 29 0.07 -4.95 0.92
CA MET A 29 0.01 -6.22 0.21
C MET A 29 1.24 -6.45 -0.67
N ALA A 30 1.75 -5.41 -1.34
CA ALA A 30 2.97 -5.53 -2.14
C ALA A 30 4.21 -5.80 -1.26
N HIS A 31 4.27 -5.21 -0.07
CA HIS A 31 5.34 -5.49 0.92
C HIS A 31 5.41 -6.97 1.34
N GLN A 32 4.30 -7.71 1.27
CA GLN A 32 4.31 -9.16 1.54
C GLN A 32 5.28 -9.91 0.62
N TRP A 33 5.49 -9.43 -0.60
CA TRP A 33 6.47 -10.03 -1.52
C TRP A 33 7.81 -9.28 -1.51
N LEU A 34 7.79 -7.95 -1.53
CA LEU A 34 8.96 -7.12 -1.86
C LEU A 34 9.59 -6.41 -0.64
N SER A 35 9.24 -6.86 0.55
CA SER A 35 9.91 -6.51 1.80
C SER A 35 10.06 -7.75 2.68
N ASN A 36 9.02 -8.61 2.75
CA ASN A 36 9.03 -9.80 3.59
C ASN A 36 9.72 -11.02 2.95
N VAL A 37 9.40 -11.33 1.68
CA VAL A 37 9.99 -12.49 0.98
C VAL A 37 11.31 -12.12 0.30
N VAL A 38 11.35 -10.99 -0.40
CA VAL A 38 12.55 -10.42 -0.99
C VAL A 38 12.89 -9.13 -0.26
N THR A 39 13.92 -9.20 0.59
CA THR A 39 14.33 -8.08 1.43
C THR A 39 15.62 -7.44 0.88
N PRO A 40 15.73 -6.10 0.88
CA PRO A 40 16.98 -5.42 0.52
C PRO A 40 18.14 -5.86 1.40
N LEU A 41 19.35 -5.92 0.84
CA LEU A 41 20.53 -6.34 1.60
C LEU A 41 20.94 -5.29 2.66
N TRP A 42 20.68 -4.02 2.37
CA TRP A 42 21.00 -2.91 3.26
C TRP A 42 20.00 -1.76 3.15
N TRP A 43 19.96 -0.90 4.18
CA TRP A 43 19.06 0.25 4.27
C TRP A 43 19.23 1.28 3.16
N SER A 44 20.39 1.34 2.50
CA SER A 44 20.60 2.20 1.33
C SER A 44 19.76 1.77 0.11
N GLN A 45 19.19 0.56 0.14
CA GLN A 45 18.39 -0.04 -0.93
C GLN A 45 16.91 -0.16 -0.56
N THR A 46 16.43 0.53 0.48
CA THR A 46 15.02 0.54 0.90
C THR A 46 14.04 0.92 -0.21
N TRP A 47 14.51 1.67 -1.22
CA TRP A 47 13.74 1.96 -2.41
C TRP A 47 13.27 0.69 -3.16
N LEU A 48 13.99 -0.44 -3.04
CA LEU A 48 13.56 -1.72 -3.60
C LEU A 48 12.29 -2.28 -2.93
N SER A 49 12.01 -1.89 -1.69
CA SER A 49 10.76 -2.26 -1.02
C SER A 49 9.71 -1.18 -1.22
N GLU A 50 9.97 0.03 -0.72
CA GLU A 50 9.00 1.14 -0.71
C GLU A 50 8.64 1.63 -2.12
N GLY A 51 9.63 1.66 -3.03
CA GLY A 51 9.41 2.08 -4.40
C GLY A 51 8.57 1.08 -5.19
N PHE A 52 8.82 -0.22 -5.01
CA PHE A 52 7.99 -1.24 -5.65
C PHE A 52 6.60 -1.32 -5.03
N ALA A 53 6.46 -1.18 -3.71
CA ALA A 53 5.16 -1.11 -3.07
C ALA A 53 4.33 0.07 -3.58
N THR A 54 4.95 1.25 -3.73
CA THR A 54 4.32 2.43 -4.34
C THR A 54 3.93 2.20 -5.81
N PHE A 55 4.82 1.55 -6.58
CA PHE A 55 4.52 1.21 -7.97
C PHE A 55 3.31 0.28 -8.09
N PHE A 56 3.28 -0.82 -7.33
CA PHE A 56 2.20 -1.78 -7.38
C PHE A 56 0.89 -1.22 -6.84
N GLN A 57 0.94 -0.40 -5.80
CA GLN A 57 -0.21 0.37 -5.32
C GLN A 57 -0.88 1.16 -6.46
N MET A 58 -0.09 1.95 -7.21
CA MET A 58 -0.63 2.74 -8.33
C MET A 58 -1.09 1.85 -9.50
N TYR A 59 -0.32 0.81 -9.81
CA TYR A 59 -0.66 -0.11 -10.88
C TYR A 59 -1.99 -0.82 -10.63
N ILE A 60 -2.15 -1.43 -9.44
CA ILE A 60 -3.36 -2.19 -9.07
C ILE A 60 -4.59 -1.28 -9.06
N LEU A 61 -4.48 -0.08 -8.47
CA LEU A 61 -5.60 0.87 -8.44
C LEU A 61 -6.04 1.34 -9.82
N ASN A 62 -5.17 1.30 -10.82
CA ASN A 62 -5.52 1.65 -12.20
C ASN A 62 -6.12 0.46 -12.99
N GLN A 63 -6.19 -0.74 -12.41
CA GLN A 63 -6.80 -1.92 -13.04
C GLN A 63 -8.23 -2.20 -12.54
N VAL A 64 -8.73 -1.43 -11.57
CA VAL A 64 -10.08 -1.51 -10.99
C VAL A 64 -10.88 -0.25 -11.27
#